data_AF-A0A946M4E8-F1
#
_entry.id   AF-A0A946M4E8-F1
#
_cell.length_a   1.000
_cell.length_b   1.000
_cell.length_c   1.000
_cell.angle_alpha   90.00
_cell.angle_beta   90.00
_cell.angle_gamma   90.00
#
_symmetry.space_group_name_H-M   'P 1'
#
loop_
_entity.id
_entity.type
_entity.pdbx_description
1 polymer ?
#
loop_
_entity_poly.entity_id
_entity_poly.type
_entity_poly.pdbx_seq_one_letter_code
_entity_poly.pdbx_strand_id
1 'polypeptide(L)'
;MDNQGNVVTTPQHWRRLQIRIALLFSLVLLLVVGALSTASNAFIDLYLFETIALLLLFMGAIGLLVWYSVREIVLEPLQQSHLQQTQQIEKANQARDDFMATMSHELRTSLTVMLGSGELLAKSDLNLAQQQLLSSMDLSGRSLLYLINDILDISKIESGSCELHLAPFSMVELITEMEKIFPRRASDAGITFSATTYSEFEN
;
A
#
# COMPACT_ATOMS: atom_id res chain seq x y z
N MET A 1 1.11 -11.90 25.61
CA MET A 1 1.03 -12.32 24.20
C MET A 1 2.45 -12.50 23.73
N ASP A 2 2.79 -13.74 23.42
CA ASP A 2 4.13 -14.32 23.39
C ASP A 2 4.94 -13.80 22.19
N ASN A 3 6.09 -13.19 22.45
CA ASN A 3 7.04 -12.70 21.45
C ASN A 3 8.26 -13.63 21.46
N GLN A 4 8.10 -14.83 20.92
CA GLN A 4 9.19 -15.75 20.68
C GLN A 4 9.79 -15.41 19.32
N GLY A 5 11.00 -14.83 19.37
CA GLY A 5 11.83 -14.60 18.19
C GLY A 5 11.94 -15.90 17.39
N ASN A 6 11.49 -15.83 16.14
CA ASN A 6 11.55 -16.93 15.20
C ASN A 6 13.02 -17.13 14.80
N VAL A 7 13.78 -17.82 15.65
CA VAL A 7 15.11 -18.31 15.31
C VAL A 7 14.89 -19.30 14.19
N VAL A 8 15.25 -18.91 12.97
CA VAL A 8 15.34 -19.79 11.81
C VAL A 8 16.41 -20.83 12.14
N THR A 9 16.03 -21.88 12.85
CA THR A 9 16.91 -23.01 13.11
C THR A 9 17.11 -23.70 11.77
N THR A 10 18.35 -23.72 11.27
CA THR A 10 18.70 -24.51 10.09
C THR A 10 18.21 -25.94 10.33
N PRO A 11 17.29 -26.48 9.51
CA PRO A 11 16.69 -27.77 9.77
C PRO A 11 17.76 -28.85 9.93
N GLN A 12 17.61 -29.77 10.90
CA GLN A 12 18.64 -30.77 11.25
C GLN A 12 19.12 -31.62 10.06
N HIS A 13 18.30 -31.75 9.01
CA HIS A 13 18.68 -32.44 7.78
C HIS A 13 19.77 -31.70 6.97
N TRP A 14 19.83 -30.36 7.02
CA TRP A 14 20.88 -29.57 6.35
C TRP A 14 22.26 -29.81 6.94
N ARG A 15 22.36 -29.96 8.27
CA ARG A 15 23.64 -30.27 8.94
C ARG A 15 24.17 -31.65 8.53
N ARG A 16 23.26 -32.63 8.37
CA ARG A 16 23.60 -33.98 7.87
C ARG A 16 24.00 -33.95 6.39
N LEU A 17 23.34 -33.12 5.58
CA LEU A 17 23.65 -32.95 4.16
C LEU A 17 25.02 -32.29 3.96
N GLN A 18 25.31 -31.20 4.71
CA GLN A 18 26.61 -30.52 4.68
C GLN A 18 27.77 -31.46 5.06
N ILE A 19 27.60 -32.28 6.09
CA ILE A 19 28.61 -33.26 6.51
C ILE A 19 28.84 -34.30 5.40
N ARG A 20 27.77 -34.81 4.77
CA ARG A 20 27.91 -35.79 3.66
C ARG A 20 28.60 -35.19 2.44
N ILE A 21 28.26 -33.94 2.07
CA ILE A 21 28.91 -33.22 0.98
C ILE A 21 30.39 -32.97 1.29
N ALA A 22 30.72 -32.56 2.52
CA ALA A 22 32.10 -32.33 2.95
C ALA A 22 32.93 -33.61 2.95
N LEU A 23 32.35 -34.75 3.38
CA LEU A 23 33.01 -36.05 3.35
C LEU A 23 33.24 -36.55 1.91
N LEU A 24 32.26 -36.37 1.02
CA LEU A 24 32.41 -36.72 -0.39
C LEU A 24 33.48 -35.85 -1.06
N PHE A 25 33.51 -34.55 -0.77
CA PHE A 25 34.54 -33.66 -1.29
C PHE A 25 35.95 -34.05 -0.81
N SER A 26 36.11 -34.33 0.49
CA SER A 26 37.39 -34.77 1.07
C SER A 26 37.85 -36.11 0.46
N LEU A 27 36.93 -37.04 0.22
CA LEU A 27 37.21 -38.32 -0.43
C LEU A 27 37.68 -38.12 -1.88
N VAL A 28 36.99 -37.28 -2.65
CA VAL A 28 37.37 -36.95 -4.03
C VAL A 28 38.74 -36.28 -4.07
N LEU A 29 38.99 -35.31 -3.18
CA LEU A 29 40.29 -34.64 -3.08
C LEU A 29 41.42 -35.64 -2.77
N LEU A 30 41.19 -36.57 -1.85
CA LEU A 30 42.18 -37.59 -1.47
C LEU A 30 42.46 -38.58 -2.61
N LEU A 31 41.44 -38.99 -3.36
CA LEU A 31 41.60 -39.82 -4.55
C LEU A 31 42.37 -39.11 -5.66
N VAL A 32 42.11 -37.81 -5.88
CA VAL A 32 42.82 -36.98 -6.86
C VAL A 32 44.30 -36.84 -6.48
N VAL A 33 44.60 -36.52 -5.22
CA VAL A 33 45.99 -36.38 -4.73
C VAL A 33 46.74 -37.71 -4.81
N GLY A 34 46.08 -38.83 -4.47
CA GLY A 34 46.67 -40.17 -4.57
C GLY A 34 46.94 -40.62 -6.02
N ALA A 35 46.06 -40.27 -6.96
CA ALA A 35 46.27 -40.55 -8.38
C ALA A 35 47.43 -39.72 -8.95
N LEU A 36 47.57 -38.46 -8.53
CA LEU A 36 48.66 -37.59 -8.97
C LEU A 36 50.03 -38.04 -8.43
N SER A 37 50.09 -38.56 -7.20
CA SER A 37 51.35 -38.99 -6.57
C SER A 37 51.94 -40.28 -7.14
N THR A 38 51.14 -41.07 -7.88
CA THR A 38 51.55 -42.36 -8.47
C THR A 38 51.73 -42.32 -9.99
N ALA A 39 51.49 -41.17 -10.62
CA ALA A 39 51.55 -41.01 -12.07
C ALA A 39 53.00 -40.87 -12.59
N SER A 40 53.32 -41.60 -13.67
CA SER A 40 54.55 -41.39 -14.44
C SER A 40 54.46 -40.11 -15.28
N ASN A 41 55.59 -39.43 -15.50
CA ASN A 41 55.66 -38.16 -16.24
C ASN A 41 55.01 -38.18 -17.63
N ALA A 42 54.91 -39.35 -18.28
CA ALA A 42 54.26 -39.51 -19.59
C ALA A 42 52.72 -39.48 -19.54
N PHE A 43 52.11 -39.58 -18.36
CA PHE A 43 50.64 -39.69 -18.19
C PHE A 43 50.03 -38.53 -17.40
N ILE A 44 50.84 -37.64 -16.82
CA ILE A 44 50.38 -36.53 -15.96
C ILE A 44 49.37 -35.63 -16.68
N ASP A 45 49.61 -35.30 -17.96
CA ASP A 45 48.73 -34.40 -18.72
C ASP A 45 47.30 -34.95 -18.89
N LEU A 46 47.16 -36.27 -19.07
CA LEU A 46 45.85 -36.92 -19.24
C LEU A 46 45.07 -36.99 -17.91
N TYR A 47 45.76 -37.24 -16.79
CA TYR A 47 45.14 -37.25 -15.45
C TYR A 47 44.74 -35.86 -14.97
N LEU A 48 45.53 -34.84 -15.28
CA LEU A 48 45.23 -33.46 -14.91
C LEU A 48 43.94 -32.96 -15.59
N PHE A 49 43.72 -33.35 -16.84
CA PHE A 49 42.48 -33.05 -17.56
C PHE A 49 41.24 -33.70 -16.93
N GLU A 50 41.27 -35.01 -16.65
CA GLU A 50 40.17 -35.76 -16.04
C GLU A 50 39.79 -35.22 -14.64
N THR A 51 40.78 -34.90 -13.82
CA THR A 51 40.54 -34.41 -12.45
C THR A 51 39.93 -33.00 -12.44
N ILE A 52 40.38 -32.12 -13.35
CA ILE A 52 39.78 -30.79 -13.54
C ILE A 52 38.33 -30.92 -14.03
N ALA A 53 38.06 -31.82 -14.98
CA ALA A 53 36.71 -32.07 -15.49
C ALA A 53 35.74 -32.52 -14.37
N LEU A 54 36.19 -33.44 -13.51
CA LEU A 54 35.41 -33.89 -12.35
C LEU A 54 35.18 -32.78 -11.32
N LEU A 55 36.18 -31.94 -11.05
CA LEU A 55 36.06 -30.81 -10.13
C LEU A 55 35.04 -29.79 -10.65
N LEU A 56 35.09 -29.46 -11.94
CA LEU A 56 34.12 -28.56 -12.57
C LEU A 56 32.69 -29.12 -12.51
N LEU A 57 32.51 -30.42 -12.77
CA LEU A 57 31.21 -31.09 -12.66
C LEU A 57 30.70 -31.03 -11.21
N PHE A 58 31.57 -31.31 -10.24
CA PHE A 58 31.23 -31.23 -8.82
C PHE A 58 30.85 -29.81 -8.38
N MET A 59 31.60 -28.80 -8.84
CA MET A 59 31.31 -27.39 -8.58
C MET A 59 29.96 -26.98 -9.18
N GLY A 60 29.67 -27.41 -10.41
CA GLY A 60 28.37 -27.18 -11.06
C GLY A 60 27.22 -27.86 -10.32
N ALA A 61 27.41 -29.10 -9.87
CA ALA A 61 26.43 -29.83 -9.09
C ALA A 61 26.13 -29.14 -7.75
N ILE A 62 27.15 -28.64 -7.05
CA ILE A 62 26.97 -27.82 -5.84
C ILE A 62 26.22 -26.53 -6.17
N GLY A 63 26.59 -25.83 -7.24
CA GLY A 63 25.90 -24.62 -7.67
C GLY A 63 24.41 -24.84 -7.91
N LEU A 64 24.05 -25.92 -8.60
CA LEU A 64 22.66 -26.32 -8.82
C LEU A 64 21.93 -26.67 -7.52
N LEU A 65 22.59 -27.39 -6.61
CA LEU A 65 22.01 -27.74 -5.32
C LEU A 65 21.75 -26.48 -4.48
N VAL A 66 22.72 -25.56 -4.41
CA VAL A 66 22.57 -24.28 -3.72
C VAL A 66 21.47 -23.44 -4.36
N TRP A 67 21.45 -23.33 -5.69
CA TRP A 67 20.39 -22.64 -6.43
C TRP A 67 19.00 -23.18 -6.10
N TYR A 68 18.84 -24.50 -6.15
CA TYR A 68 17.60 -25.19 -5.80
C TYR A 68 17.20 -24.93 -4.34
N SER A 69 18.16 -25.00 -3.41
CA SER A 69 17.94 -24.78 -1.98
C SER A 69 17.50 -23.35 -1.67
N VAL A 70 18.17 -22.35 -2.27
CA VAL A 70 17.83 -20.93 -2.09
C VAL A 70 16.44 -20.63 -2.64
N ARG A 71 16.11 -21.18 -3.81
CA ARG A 71 14.79 -21.01 -4.42
C ARG A 71 13.66 -21.50 -3.51
N GLU A 72 13.77 -22.72 -3.00
CA GLU A 72 12.69 -23.37 -2.24
C GLU A 72 12.57 -22.81 -0.80
N ILE A 73 13.69 -22.49 -0.15
CA ILE A 73 13.67 -22.04 1.26
C ILE A 73 13.42 -20.55 1.39
N VAL A 74 13.94 -19.75 0.45
CA VAL A 74 13.99 -18.29 0.59
C VAL A 74 13.02 -17.63 -0.38
N LEU A 75 13.13 -17.93 -1.67
CA LEU A 75 12.43 -17.14 -2.70
C LEU A 75 10.92 -17.36 -2.70
N GLU A 76 10.46 -18.62 -2.72
CA GLU A 76 9.03 -18.94 -2.77
C GLU A 76 8.27 -18.45 -1.53
N PRO A 77 8.75 -18.66 -0.28
CA PRO A 77 8.08 -18.15 0.91
C PRO A 77 8.06 -16.62 1.00
N LEU A 78 9.10 -15.94 0.51
CA LEU A 78 9.12 -14.48 0.44
C LEU A 78 8.05 -13.97 -0.53
N GLN A 79 7.95 -14.56 -1.72
CA GLN A 79 6.91 -14.18 -2.69
C GLN A 79 5.50 -14.41 -2.13
N GLN A 80 5.30 -15.55 -1.47
CA GLN A 80 4.01 -15.89 -0.88
C GLN A 80 3.64 -14.95 0.27
N SER A 81 4.61 -14.59 1.13
CA SER A 81 4.36 -13.65 2.23
C SER A 81 4.08 -12.24 1.72
N HIS A 82 4.79 -11.77 0.68
CA HIS A 82 4.49 -10.51 0.00
C HIS A 82 3.07 -10.51 -0.59
N LEU A 83 2.70 -11.56 -1.33
CA LEU A 83 1.36 -11.66 -1.93
C LEU A 83 0.27 -11.66 -0.85
N GLN A 84 0.48 -12.41 0.24
CA GLN A 84 -0.45 -12.43 1.38
C GLN A 84 -0.60 -11.05 2.03
N GLN A 85 0.51 -10.34 2.25
CA GLN A 85 0.47 -8.98 2.79
C GLN A 85 -0.27 -8.02 1.85
N THR A 86 0.01 -8.06 0.56
CA THR A 86 -0.69 -7.25 -0.44
C THR A 86 -2.19 -7.54 -0.43
N GLN A 87 -2.60 -8.81 -0.45
CA GLN A 87 -4.00 -9.20 -0.38
C GLN A 87 -4.67 -8.77 0.93
N GLN A 88 -3.94 -8.82 2.05
CA GLN A 88 -4.45 -8.38 3.35
C GLN A 88 -4.72 -6.86 3.34
N ILE A 89 -3.78 -6.09 2.79
CA ILE A 89 -3.89 -4.63 2.64
C ILE A 89 -5.06 -4.28 1.71
N GLU A 90 -5.16 -4.96 0.57
CA GLU A 90 -6.22 -4.72 -0.41
C GLU A 90 -7.60 -5.00 0.18
N LYS A 91 -7.76 -6.14 0.88
CA LYS A 91 -9.01 -6.45 1.61
C LYS A 91 -9.32 -5.42 2.69
N ALA A 92 -8.31 -4.95 3.42
CA ALA A 92 -8.50 -3.94 4.45
C ALA A 92 -8.94 -2.60 3.86
N ASN A 93 -8.34 -2.18 2.74
CA ASN A 93 -8.72 -0.96 2.02
C ASN A 93 -10.15 -1.07 1.48
N GLN A 94 -10.48 -2.17 0.83
CA GLN A 94 -11.83 -2.38 0.29
C GLN A 94 -12.90 -2.37 1.40
N ALA A 95 -12.64 -3.04 2.52
CA ALA A 95 -13.54 -3.01 3.67
C ALA A 95 -13.67 -1.60 4.29
N ARG A 96 -12.57 -0.82 4.32
CA ARG A 96 -12.58 0.57 4.77
C ARG A 96 -13.47 1.41 3.86
N ASP A 97 -13.31 1.27 2.55
CA ASP A 97 -14.02 2.08 1.57
C ASP A 97 -15.53 1.74 1.56
N ASP A 98 -15.88 0.45 1.61
CA ASP A 98 -17.27 -0.01 1.73
C ASP A 98 -17.94 0.50 3.01
N PHE A 99 -17.21 0.48 4.12
CA PHE A 99 -17.68 1.03 5.40
C PHE A 99 -17.92 2.53 5.29
N MET A 100 -16.98 3.30 4.73
CA MET A 100 -17.12 4.75 4.57
C MET A 100 -18.29 5.12 3.66
N ALA A 101 -18.45 4.41 2.54
CA ALA A 101 -19.56 4.64 1.62
C ALA A 101 -20.92 4.38 2.28
N THR A 102 -21.06 3.24 2.98
CA THR A 102 -22.30 2.84 3.66
C THR A 102 -22.63 3.79 4.80
N MET A 103 -21.67 4.01 5.71
CA MET A 103 -21.87 4.87 6.87
C MET A 103 -22.17 6.30 6.45
N SER A 104 -21.51 6.83 5.43
CA SER A 104 -21.81 8.18 4.97
C SER A 104 -23.24 8.33 4.45
N HIS A 105 -23.79 7.32 3.76
CA HIS A 105 -25.18 7.37 3.33
C HIS A 105 -26.16 7.41 4.51
N GLU A 106 -25.91 6.59 5.54
CA GLU A 106 -26.75 6.56 6.75
C GLU A 106 -26.59 7.82 7.60
N LEU A 107 -25.36 8.32 7.76
CA LEU A 107 -25.07 9.55 8.46
C LEU A 107 -25.68 10.76 7.73
N ARG A 108 -25.53 10.85 6.41
CA ARG A 108 -26.15 11.92 5.61
C ARG A 108 -27.67 11.92 5.78
N THR A 109 -28.29 10.75 5.68
CA THR A 109 -29.75 10.63 5.80
C THR A 109 -30.23 11.05 7.20
N SER A 110 -29.62 10.53 8.26
CA SER A 110 -29.98 10.88 9.65
C SER A 110 -29.73 12.35 9.98
N LEU A 111 -28.63 12.92 9.51
CA LEU A 111 -28.31 14.34 9.70
C LEU A 111 -29.23 15.26 8.90
N THR A 112 -29.60 14.87 7.67
CA THR A 112 -30.55 15.63 6.84
C THR A 112 -31.92 15.68 7.51
N VAL A 113 -32.37 14.56 8.09
CA VAL A 113 -33.62 14.52 8.86
C VAL A 113 -33.53 15.43 10.09
N MET A 114 -32.41 15.41 10.81
CA MET A 114 -32.19 16.29 11.98
C MET A 114 -32.22 17.77 11.60
N LEU A 115 -31.48 18.16 10.56
CA LEU A 115 -31.42 19.55 10.08
C LEU A 115 -32.78 20.01 9.54
N GLY A 116 -33.47 19.19 8.75
CA GLY A 116 -34.80 19.50 8.24
C GLY A 116 -35.84 19.63 9.36
N SER A 117 -35.76 18.78 10.39
CA SER A 117 -36.61 18.91 11.59
C SER A 117 -36.31 20.21 12.34
N GLY A 118 -35.03 20.59 12.43
CA GLY A 118 -34.60 21.87 12.98
C GLY A 118 -35.14 23.07 12.19
N GLU A 119 -35.09 23.04 10.86
CA GLU A 119 -35.68 24.07 10.00
C GLU A 119 -37.20 24.20 10.14
N LEU A 120 -37.91 23.09 10.38
CA LEU A 120 -39.34 23.12 10.70
C LEU A 120 -39.61 23.72 12.09
N LEU A 121 -38.81 23.33 13.10
CA LEU A 121 -38.87 23.92 14.44
C LEU A 121 -38.58 25.43 14.41
N ALA A 122 -37.65 25.88 13.56
CA ALA A 122 -37.31 27.29 13.40
C ALA A 122 -38.49 28.16 12.92
N LYS A 123 -39.53 27.55 12.32
CA LYS A 123 -40.75 28.23 11.88
C LYS A 123 -41.83 28.33 12.96
N SER A 124 -41.58 27.81 14.16
CA SER A 124 -42.50 27.87 15.31
C SER A 124 -42.11 28.99 16.29
N ASP A 125 -42.99 29.31 17.24
CA ASP A 125 -42.70 30.29 18.29
C ASP A 125 -41.69 29.72 19.29
N LEU A 126 -40.42 30.10 19.12
CA LEU A 126 -39.31 29.71 19.99
C LEU A 126 -38.89 30.88 20.87
N ASN A 127 -38.62 30.58 22.15
CA ASN A 127 -38.00 31.56 23.05
C ASN A 127 -36.50 31.74 22.72
N LEU A 128 -35.88 32.79 23.27
CA LEU A 128 -34.46 33.13 23.02
C LEU A 128 -33.48 31.99 23.28
N ALA A 129 -33.68 31.22 24.36
CA ALA A 129 -32.81 30.09 24.68
C ALA A 129 -32.98 28.93 23.68
N GLN A 130 -34.21 28.65 23.24
CA GLN A 130 -34.50 27.64 22.22
C GLN A 130 -33.93 28.04 20.85
N GLN A 131 -33.98 29.32 20.48
CA GLN A 131 -33.37 29.82 19.24
C GLN A 131 -31.85 29.66 19.24
N GLN A 132 -31.19 29.96 20.36
CA GLN A 132 -29.73 29.77 20.51
C GLN A 132 -29.33 28.29 20.48
N LEU A 133 -30.14 27.41 21.08
CA LEU A 133 -29.91 25.98 21.02
C LEU A 133 -30.05 25.46 19.59
N LEU A 134 -31.11 25.89 18.90
CA LEU A 134 -31.39 25.49 17.52
C LEU A 134 -30.31 25.97 16.55
N SER A 135 -29.82 27.21 16.70
CA SER A 135 -28.72 27.72 15.88
C SER A 135 -27.42 26.95 16.12
N SER A 136 -27.13 26.58 17.37
CA SER A 136 -25.96 25.77 17.71
C SER A 136 -26.05 24.36 17.13
N MET A 137 -27.25 23.75 17.14
CA MET A 137 -27.51 22.44 16.53
C MET A 137 -27.36 22.49 15.00
N ASP A 138 -27.89 23.53 14.34
CA ASP A 138 -27.75 23.72 12.89
C ASP A 138 -26.28 23.91 12.49
N LEU A 139 -25.55 24.78 13.20
CA LEU A 139 -24.13 25.01 12.95
C LEU A 139 -23.32 23.71 13.10
N SER A 140 -23.54 22.97 14.18
CA SER A 140 -22.83 21.71 14.46
C SER A 140 -23.19 20.62 13.44
N GLY A 141 -24.47 20.51 13.07
CA GLY A 141 -24.93 19.56 12.06
C GLY A 141 -24.32 19.87 10.69
N ARG A 142 -24.36 21.13 10.24
CA ARG A 142 -23.73 21.52 8.97
C ARG A 142 -22.22 21.26 8.98
N SER A 143 -21.53 21.57 10.08
CA SER A 143 -20.10 21.29 10.24
C SER A 143 -19.78 19.80 10.12
N LEU A 144 -20.58 18.94 10.76
CA LEU A 144 -20.42 17.48 10.67
C LEU A 144 -20.69 16.98 9.24
N LEU A 145 -21.67 17.55 8.54
CA LEU A 145 -21.96 17.20 7.15
C LEU A 145 -20.77 17.51 6.24
N TYR A 146 -20.14 18.67 6.41
CA TYR A 146 -18.92 19.03 5.68
C TYR A 146 -17.80 18.02 5.95
N LEU A 147 -17.55 17.70 7.23
CA LEU A 147 -16.49 16.77 7.62
C LEU A 147 -16.71 15.35 7.05
N ILE A 148 -17.96 14.88 7.03
CA ILE A 148 -18.31 13.59 6.42
C ILE A 148 -18.06 13.60 4.91
N ASN A 149 -18.42 14.70 4.22
CA ASN A 149 -18.17 14.82 2.79
C ASN A 149 -16.67 14.87 2.47
N ASP A 150 -15.87 15.60 3.26
CA ASP A 150 -14.41 15.67 3.07
C ASP A 150 -13.76 14.28 3.22
N ILE A 151 -14.18 13.50 4.22
CA ILE A 151 -13.69 12.12 4.42
C ILE A 151 -14.06 11.22 3.24
N LEU A 152 -15.28 11.37 2.71
CA LEU A 152 -15.71 10.60 1.54
C LEU A 152 -14.90 10.95 0.30
N ASP A 153 -14.65 12.24 0.06
CA ASP A 153 -13.92 12.68 -1.12
C ASP A 153 -12.48 12.19 -1.10
N ILE A 154 -11.81 12.23 0.06
CA ILE A 154 -10.49 11.61 0.26
C ILE A 154 -10.56 10.10 -0.03
N SER A 155 -11.58 9.41 0.47
CA SER A 155 -11.74 7.95 0.26
C SER A 155 -11.89 7.60 -1.23
N LYS A 156 -12.62 8.41 -2.00
CA LYS A 156 -12.75 8.23 -3.47
C LYS A 156 -11.44 8.49 -4.20
N ILE A 157 -10.65 9.45 -3.75
CA ILE A 157 -9.34 9.77 -4.33
C ILE A 157 -8.36 8.62 -4.07
N GLU A 158 -8.27 8.13 -2.84
CA GLU A 158 -7.34 7.05 -2.44
C GLU A 158 -7.66 5.70 -3.12
N SER A 159 -8.94 5.41 -3.35
CA SER A 159 -9.38 4.20 -4.05
C SER A 159 -9.26 4.31 -5.58
N GLY A 160 -8.94 5.48 -6.12
CA GLY A 160 -8.94 5.74 -7.57
C GLY A 160 -10.33 5.79 -8.20
N SER A 161 -11.40 5.85 -7.41
CA SER A 161 -12.80 5.92 -7.86
C SER A 161 -13.26 7.34 -8.23
N CYS A 162 -12.36 8.32 -8.18
CA CYS A 162 -12.64 9.71 -8.55
C CYS A 162 -12.61 9.85 -10.08
N GLU A 163 -13.80 9.97 -10.70
CA GLU A 163 -13.93 10.22 -12.13
C GLU A 163 -14.01 11.72 -12.44
N LEU A 164 -13.16 12.19 -13.35
CA LEU A 164 -13.20 13.56 -13.85
C LEU A 164 -14.11 13.66 -15.07
N HIS A 165 -15.15 14.48 -14.98
CA HIS A 165 -16.01 14.80 -16.11
C HIS A 165 -15.49 16.04 -16.84
N LEU A 166 -14.78 15.82 -17.95
CA LEU A 166 -14.30 16.90 -18.82
C LEU A 166 -15.48 17.47 -19.62
N ALA A 167 -15.81 18.73 -19.34
CA ALA A 167 -16.84 19.48 -20.05
C ALA A 167 -16.36 20.91 -20.34
N PRO A 168 -16.77 21.52 -21.47
CA PRO A 168 -16.54 22.94 -21.70
C PRO A 168 -17.22 23.76 -20.60
N PHE A 169 -16.49 24.71 -20.01
CA PHE A 169 -17.04 25.64 -19.03
C PHE A 169 -16.48 27.05 -19.26
N SER A 170 -17.25 28.07 -18.89
CA SER A 170 -16.80 29.47 -18.94
C SER A 170 -16.10 29.84 -17.65
N MET A 171 -14.81 30.17 -17.74
CA MET A 171 -14.03 30.64 -16.58
C MET A 171 -14.60 31.96 -16.04
N VAL A 172 -15.12 32.83 -16.92
CA VAL A 172 -15.73 34.11 -16.54
C VAL A 172 -16.99 33.87 -15.71
N GLU A 173 -17.88 32.98 -16.17
CA GLU A 173 -19.12 32.66 -15.44
C GLU A 173 -18.83 32.02 -14.09
N LEU A 174 -17.85 31.10 -14.03
CA LEU A 174 -17.44 30.46 -12.77
C LEU A 174 -16.95 31.49 -11.74
N ILE A 175 -16.10 32.42 -12.16
CA ILE A 175 -15.59 33.50 -11.30
C ILE A 175 -16.75 34.43 -10.87
N THR A 176 -17.65 34.79 -11.78
CA THR A 176 -18.82 35.63 -11.45
C THR A 176 -19.74 34.94 -10.43
N GLU A 177 -19.92 33.63 -10.49
CA GLU A 177 -20.65 32.88 -9.45
C GLU A 177 -19.92 32.89 -8.11
N MET A 178 -18.60 32.72 -8.11
CA MET A 178 -17.79 32.83 -6.88
C MET A 178 -17.92 34.22 -6.25
N GLU A 179 -17.93 35.30 -7.04
CA GLU A 179 -18.13 36.67 -6.59
C GLU A 179 -19.52 36.94 -5.99
N LYS A 180 -20.51 36.06 -6.18
CA LYS A 180 -21.81 36.17 -5.49
C LYS A 180 -21.80 35.51 -4.11
N ILE A 181 -20.99 34.47 -3.93
CA ILE A 181 -21.01 33.60 -2.75
C ILE A 181 -20.00 34.08 -1.69
N PHE A 182 -18.78 34.37 -2.11
CA PHE A 182 -17.66 34.61 -1.20
C PHE A 182 -17.63 35.99 -0.52
N PRO A 183 -18.18 37.10 -1.05
CA PRO A 183 -18.12 38.39 -0.36
C PRO A 183 -18.80 38.38 0.99
N ARG A 184 -19.92 37.66 1.14
CA ARG A 184 -20.63 37.56 2.41
C ARG A 184 -19.78 36.85 3.46
N ARG A 185 -19.19 35.71 3.09
CA ARG A 185 -18.25 34.96 3.96
C ARG A 185 -17.00 35.77 4.31
N ALA A 186 -16.46 36.51 3.34
CA ALA A 186 -15.30 37.37 3.56
C ALA A 186 -15.62 38.49 4.55
N SER A 187 -16.78 39.13 4.41
CA SER A 187 -17.29 40.13 5.37
C SER A 187 -17.48 39.55 6.77
N ASP A 188 -18.05 38.35 6.89
CA ASP A 188 -18.24 37.67 8.18
C ASP A 188 -16.90 37.35 8.86
N ALA A 189 -15.84 37.12 8.07
CA ALA A 189 -14.47 36.87 8.54
C ALA A 189 -13.60 38.15 8.62
N GLY A 190 -14.13 39.33 8.29
CA GLY A 190 -13.38 40.59 8.31
C GLY A 190 -12.29 40.73 7.25
N ILE A 191 -12.40 40.01 6.13
CA ILE A 191 -11.45 40.02 5.01
C ILE A 191 -12.13 40.50 3.72
N THR A 192 -11.34 40.97 2.74
CA THR A 192 -11.85 41.37 1.41
C THR A 192 -11.61 40.26 0.39
N PHE A 193 -12.62 39.96 -0.42
CA PHE A 193 -12.52 39.03 -1.54
C PHE A 193 -12.47 39.81 -2.87
N SER A 194 -11.53 39.49 -3.74
CA SER A 194 -11.41 40.06 -5.09
C SER A 194 -10.94 38.98 -6.06
N ALA A 195 -11.58 38.87 -7.22
CA ALA A 195 -11.14 37.99 -8.29
C ALA A 195 -10.69 38.82 -9.51
N THR A 196 -9.63 38.38 -10.17
CA THR A 196 -9.14 38.99 -11.42
C THR A 196 -8.88 37.87 -12.41
N THR A 197 -9.43 38.02 -13.61
CA THR A 197 -9.17 37.10 -14.72
C THR A 197 -8.34 37.82 -15.77
N TYR A 198 -7.33 37.13 -16.29
CA TYR A 198 -6.53 37.61 -17.42
C TYR A 198 -7.07 36.93 -18.67
N SER A 199 -7.75 37.67 -19.54
CA SER A 199 -8.13 37.18 -20.86
C SER A 199 -6.99 37.44 -21.85
N GLU A 200 -6.06 36.51 -21.99
CA GLU A 200 -5.00 36.60 -23.01
C GLU A 200 -5.39 35.95 -24.36
N PHE A 201 -6.62 35.46 -24.51
CA PHE A 201 -7.08 34.86 -25.76
C PHE A 201 -8.46 35.42 -26.14
N GLU A 202 -8.42 36.62 -26.72
CA GLU A 202 -9.47 37.14 -27.59
C GLU A 202 -9.12 36.65 -29.00
N ASN A 203 -9.84 35.64 -29.51
CA ASN A 203 -9.89 35.30 -30.93
C ASN A 203 -11.19 34.57 -31.26
#